data_AF-A0A1D8D5P6-F1
#
_entry.id   AF-A0A1D8D5P6-F1
#
_cell.length_a   1.000
_cell.length_b   1.000
_cell.length_c   1.000
_cell.angle_alpha   90.00
_cell.angle_beta   90.00
_cell.angle_gamma   90.00
#
_symmetry.space_group_name_H-M   'P 1'
#
loop_
_entity.id
_entity.type
_entity.pdbx_description
1 polymer ?
#
loop_
_entity_poly.entity_id
_entity_poly.type
_entity_poly.pdbx_seq_one_letter_code
_entity_poly.pdbx_strand_id
1 'polypeptide(L)'
;MLLSPLNWLVHISSSLEWGVALVMLYRYGRLIGRRDIRRFALFMLPHWIGSWFVLFYHITGDTIMRLLELSEAINLVGSIALLYATLKILQGEEKREAKPRTAFMGALFGGVMLAAGVDEPGYSFLMGKSWFDAVLQVSSVVYLTFLVLLLRVRKKDPEAFSSLTVAGFWFVLVFISVTVVCMYVAIHVLGYQSLSHNDFLHGFAESLLSASNLMIALGIHKQHKLAERQLRA
;
A
#
# COMPACT_ATOMS: atom_id res chain seq x y z
N MET A 1 2.05 -27.38 -7.33
CA MET A 1 2.27 -25.94 -7.09
C MET A 1 1.87 -25.21 -8.35
N LEU A 2 1.02 -24.18 -8.23
CA LEU A 2 0.50 -23.45 -9.39
C LEU A 2 1.53 -22.47 -9.98
N LEU A 3 2.40 -21.93 -9.13
CA LEU A 3 3.44 -20.99 -9.50
C LEU A 3 4.74 -21.71 -9.89
N SER A 4 5.33 -21.29 -11.00
CA SER A 4 6.70 -21.65 -11.37
C SER A 4 7.74 -21.19 -10.33
N PRO A 5 8.95 -21.79 -10.30
CA PRO A 5 10.03 -21.36 -9.41
C PRO A 5 10.40 -19.88 -9.57
N LEU A 6 10.33 -19.34 -10.78
CA LEU A 6 10.61 -17.93 -11.05
C LEU A 6 9.55 -17.02 -10.41
N ASN A 7 8.28 -17.39 -10.51
CA ASN A 7 7.20 -16.64 -9.86
C ASN A 7 7.32 -16.68 -8.34
N TRP A 8 7.66 -17.83 -7.77
CA TRP A 8 7.98 -17.94 -6.34
C TRP A 8 9.11 -16.99 -5.93
N LEU A 9 10.17 -16.90 -6.73
CA LEU A 9 11.27 -15.99 -6.45
C LEU A 9 10.79 -14.53 -6.42
N VAL A 10 10.01 -14.09 -7.42
CA VAL A 10 9.52 -12.71 -7.49
C VAL A 10 8.54 -12.41 -6.34
N HIS A 11 7.63 -13.32 -6.01
CA HIS A 11 6.64 -13.15 -4.96
C HIS A 11 7.26 -13.13 -3.55
N ILE A 12 8.27 -13.98 -3.31
CA ILE A 12 9.04 -13.92 -2.05
C ILE A 12 9.87 -12.63 -2.02
N SER A 13 10.49 -12.25 -3.14
CA SER A 13 11.28 -11.02 -3.23
C SER A 13 10.45 -9.78 -2.93
N SER A 14 9.27 -9.63 -3.53
CA SER A 14 8.37 -8.49 -3.29
C SER A 14 8.02 -8.36 -1.80
N SER A 15 7.72 -9.47 -1.13
CA SER A 15 7.45 -9.50 0.32
C SER A 15 8.68 -9.11 1.16
N LEU A 16 9.86 -9.58 0.80
CA LEU A 16 11.11 -9.23 1.48
C LEU A 16 11.50 -7.77 1.25
N GLU A 17 11.35 -7.25 0.04
CA GLU A 17 11.64 -5.86 -0.32
C GLU A 17 10.81 -4.89 0.52
N TRP A 18 9.53 -5.19 0.75
CA TRP A 18 8.69 -4.39 1.66
C TRP A 18 9.21 -4.43 3.10
N GLY A 19 9.58 -5.61 3.60
CA GLY A 19 10.19 -5.76 4.92
C GLY A 19 11.51 -4.99 5.07
N VAL A 20 12.34 -4.99 4.02
CA VAL A 20 13.58 -4.20 3.95
C VAL A 20 13.27 -2.71 3.97
N ALA A 21 12.32 -2.23 3.16
CA ALA A 21 11.89 -0.83 3.14
C ALA A 21 11.42 -0.36 4.53
N LEU A 22 10.63 -1.20 5.22
CA LEU A 22 10.19 -0.96 6.59
C LEU A 22 11.37 -0.76 7.55
N VAL A 23 12.31 -1.72 7.57
CA VAL A 23 13.48 -1.65 8.46
C VAL A 23 14.34 -0.43 8.14
N MET A 24 14.52 -0.11 6.85
CA MET A 24 15.26 1.06 6.40
C MET A 24 14.59 2.36 6.86
N LEU A 25 13.27 2.47 6.74
CA LEU A 25 12.54 3.67 7.17
C LEU A 25 12.59 3.85 8.68
N TYR A 26 12.51 2.75 9.42
CA TYR A 26 12.64 2.78 10.87
C TYR A 26 14.05 3.24 11.30
N ARG A 27 15.10 2.74 10.65
CA ARG A 27 16.49 3.18 10.87
C ARG A 27 16.67 4.65 10.51
N TYR A 28 16.11 5.08 9.38
CA TYR A 28 16.12 6.47 8.97
C TYR A 28 15.47 7.39 10.01
N GLY A 29 14.25 7.08 10.46
CA GLY A 29 13.58 7.86 11.51
C GLY A 29 14.35 7.85 12.85
N ARG A 30 15.14 6.81 13.13
CA ARG A 30 16.06 6.80 14.28
C ARG A 30 17.24 7.75 14.08
N LEU A 31 17.86 7.73 12.89
CA LEU A 31 18.99 8.58 12.53
C LEU A 31 18.66 10.06 12.68
N ILE A 32 17.50 10.50 12.18
CA ILE A 32 17.09 11.91 12.25
C ILE A 32 16.27 12.25 13.51
N GLY A 33 16.21 11.35 14.49
CA GLY A 33 15.52 11.60 15.78
C GLY A 33 13.98 11.68 15.71
N ARG A 34 13.38 11.37 14.55
CA ARG A 34 11.94 11.55 14.27
C ARG A 34 11.10 10.35 14.65
N ARG A 35 10.42 10.45 15.81
CA ARG A 35 9.59 9.36 16.37
C ARG A 35 8.37 9.03 15.51
N ASP A 36 7.81 10.02 14.85
CA ASP A 36 6.69 9.92 13.92
C ASP A 36 7.05 9.07 12.68
N ILE A 37 8.22 9.29 12.07
CA ILE A 37 8.71 8.46 10.95
C ILE A 37 8.98 7.03 11.40
N ARG A 38 9.56 6.83 12.59
CA ARG A 38 9.73 5.48 13.17
C ARG A 38 8.40 4.77 13.35
N ARG A 39 7.38 5.47 13.83
CA ARG A 39 6.03 4.92 13.99
C ARG A 39 5.40 4.61 12.64
N PHE A 40 5.55 5.49 11.65
CA PHE A 40 5.10 5.22 10.29
C PHE A 40 5.69 3.91 9.76
N ALA A 41 6.99 3.68 9.94
CA ALA A 41 7.63 2.42 9.55
C ALA A 41 6.99 1.21 10.26
N LEU A 42 6.73 1.29 11.57
CA LEU A 42 6.04 0.21 12.29
C LEU A 42 4.61 -0.01 11.79
N PHE A 43 3.92 1.04 11.34
CA PHE A 43 2.58 0.93 10.75
C PHE A 43 2.58 0.33 9.32
N MET A 44 3.74 0.08 8.72
CA MET A 44 3.87 -0.74 7.51
C MET A 44 3.82 -2.26 7.81
N LEU A 45 3.95 -2.68 9.09
CA LEU A 45 3.98 -4.08 9.49
C LEU A 45 2.74 -4.88 9.08
N PRO A 46 1.49 -4.38 9.21
CA PRO A 46 0.33 -5.17 8.84
C PRO A 46 0.38 -5.58 7.37
N HIS A 47 0.70 -4.67 6.43
CA HIS A 47 0.86 -5.03 5.02
C HIS A 47 1.92 -6.10 4.78
N TRP A 48 3.03 -6.04 5.53
CA TRP A 48 4.06 -7.07 5.45
C TRP A 48 3.56 -8.43 5.95
N ILE A 49 2.83 -8.46 7.07
CA ILE A 49 2.23 -9.68 7.61
C ILE A 49 1.20 -10.25 6.62
N GLY A 50 0.35 -9.38 6.04
CA GLY A 50 -0.63 -9.77 5.03
C GLY A 50 0.01 -10.45 3.82
N SER A 51 1.17 -9.96 3.34
CA SER A 51 1.85 -10.59 2.20
C SER A 51 2.29 -12.04 2.48
N TRP A 52 2.68 -12.36 3.73
CA TRP A 52 2.98 -13.74 4.11
C TRP A 52 1.76 -14.66 4.09
N PHE A 53 0.56 -14.14 4.42
CA PHE A 53 -0.68 -14.91 4.29
C PHE A 53 -1.01 -15.24 2.82
N VAL A 54 -0.70 -14.34 1.88
CA VAL A 54 -0.82 -14.62 0.43
C VAL A 54 0.18 -15.69 -0.01
N LEU A 55 1.44 -15.61 0.46
CA LEU A 55 2.42 -16.66 0.19
C LEU A 55 1.93 -18.01 0.73
N PHE A 56 1.41 -18.07 1.96
CA PHE A 56 0.84 -19.30 2.52
C PHE A 56 -0.36 -19.81 1.74
N TYR A 57 -1.22 -18.93 1.24
CA TYR A 57 -2.31 -19.31 0.33
C TYR A 57 -1.76 -20.06 -0.90
N HIS A 58 -0.70 -19.56 -1.53
CA HIS A 58 -0.06 -20.23 -2.67
C HIS A 58 0.65 -21.54 -2.30
N ILE A 59 1.21 -21.65 -1.08
CA ILE A 59 1.76 -22.93 -0.58
C ILE A 59 0.66 -24.00 -0.54
N THR A 60 -0.57 -23.62 -0.19
CA THR A 60 -1.72 -24.55 -0.13
C THR A 60 -2.29 -24.91 -1.51
N GLY A 61 -1.65 -24.46 -2.59
CA GLY A 61 -2.17 -24.63 -3.95
C GLY A 61 -3.49 -23.91 -4.15
N ASP A 62 -3.64 -22.74 -3.52
CA ASP A 62 -4.79 -21.85 -3.66
C ASP A 62 -6.12 -22.41 -3.12
N THR A 63 -6.04 -23.41 -2.23
CA THR A 63 -7.22 -24.13 -1.72
C THR A 63 -7.81 -23.54 -0.43
N ILE A 64 -6.99 -22.94 0.44
CA ILE A 64 -7.43 -22.41 1.73
C ILE A 64 -7.75 -20.91 1.62
N MET A 65 -8.96 -20.59 1.13
CA MET A 65 -9.40 -19.20 0.89
C MET A 65 -9.30 -18.29 2.13
N ARG A 66 -9.46 -18.84 3.33
CA ARG A 66 -9.35 -18.10 4.60
C ARG A 66 -8.00 -17.39 4.78
N LEU A 67 -6.92 -17.91 4.18
CA LEU A 67 -5.61 -17.25 4.23
C LEU A 67 -5.62 -15.95 3.41
N LEU A 68 -6.26 -15.96 2.24
CA LEU A 68 -6.43 -14.77 1.41
C LEU A 68 -7.34 -13.74 2.12
N GLU A 69 -8.48 -14.18 2.65
CA GLU A 69 -9.41 -13.32 3.41
C GLU A 69 -8.72 -12.64 4.61
N LEU A 70 -7.86 -13.38 5.33
CA LEU A 70 -7.12 -12.85 6.46
C LEU A 70 -6.03 -11.86 6.02
N SER A 71 -5.34 -12.13 4.91
CA SER A 71 -4.41 -11.17 4.31
C SER A 71 -5.10 -9.84 4.02
N GLU A 72 -6.29 -9.87 3.44
CA GLU A 72 -7.04 -8.67 3.10
C GLU A 72 -7.52 -7.89 4.32
N ALA A 73 -8.03 -8.58 5.35
CA ALA A 73 -8.40 -7.95 6.61
C ALA A 73 -7.19 -7.27 7.28
N ILE A 74 -6.02 -7.93 7.26
CA ILE A 74 -4.77 -7.37 7.77
C ILE A 74 -4.32 -6.16 6.93
N ASN A 75 -4.50 -6.21 5.60
CA ASN A 75 -4.19 -5.10 4.70
C ASN A 75 -5.10 -3.88 4.91
N LEU A 76 -6.38 -4.09 5.25
CA LEU A 76 -7.27 -3.00 5.67
C LEU A 76 -6.73 -2.34 6.95
N VAL A 77 -6.34 -3.14 7.95
CA VAL A 77 -5.71 -2.62 9.18
C VAL A 77 -4.43 -1.85 8.84
N GLY A 78 -3.62 -2.35 7.91
CA GLY A 78 -2.43 -1.67 7.38
C GLY A 78 -2.74 -0.31 6.76
N SER A 79 -3.75 -0.24 5.90
CA SER A 79 -4.15 1.01 5.23
C SER A 79 -4.64 2.05 6.25
N ILE A 80 -5.44 1.63 7.24
CA ILE A 80 -5.90 2.49 8.33
C ILE A 80 -4.70 2.98 9.16
N ALA A 81 -3.74 2.10 9.45
CA ALA A 81 -2.55 2.43 10.22
C ALA A 81 -1.64 3.43 9.48
N LEU A 82 -1.42 3.26 8.18
CA LEU A 82 -0.67 4.20 7.34
C LEU A 82 -1.36 5.56 7.23
N LEU A 83 -2.69 5.58 7.06
CA LEU A 83 -3.48 6.80 7.08
C LEU A 83 -3.34 7.53 8.42
N TYR A 84 -3.50 6.81 9.53
CA TYR A 84 -3.33 7.36 10.87
C TYR A 84 -1.92 7.92 11.10
N ALA A 85 -0.88 7.20 10.67
CA ALA A 85 0.51 7.66 10.75
C ALA A 85 0.74 8.96 9.97
N THR A 86 0.20 9.03 8.76
CA THR A 86 0.28 10.20 7.87
C THR A 86 -0.41 11.40 8.50
N LEU A 87 -1.61 11.21 9.07
CA LEU A 87 -2.33 12.25 9.80
C LEU A 87 -1.54 12.73 11.02
N LYS A 88 -0.85 11.84 11.74
CA LYS A 88 -0.03 12.23 12.88
C LYS A 88 1.21 13.02 12.49
N ILE A 89 1.83 12.73 11.35
CA ILE A 89 2.92 13.56 10.81
C ILE A 89 2.40 14.96 10.49
N LEU A 90 1.23 15.07 9.82
CA LEU A 90 0.60 16.36 9.51
C LEU A 90 0.21 17.16 10.77
N GLN A 91 -0.37 16.51 11.79
CA GLN A 91 -0.81 17.14 13.04
C GLN A 91 0.37 17.53 13.95
N GLY A 92 1.46 16.76 13.94
CA GLY A 92 2.66 17.04 14.73
C GLY A 92 3.33 18.35 14.34
N GLU A 93 3.25 18.71 13.07
CA GLU A 93 3.73 19.98 12.51
C GLU A 93 2.72 21.13 12.67
N GLU A 94 1.41 20.88 12.64
CA GLU A 94 0.40 21.92 12.96
C GLU A 94 0.51 22.46 14.40
N LYS A 95 1.11 21.70 15.32
CA LYS A 95 1.47 22.21 16.66
C LYS A 95 2.77 23.03 16.68
N ARG A 96 3.60 22.97 15.62
CA ARG A 96 4.82 23.79 15.45
C ARG A 96 4.53 25.10 14.73
N GLU A 97 3.55 25.13 13.82
CA GLU A 97 3.10 26.34 13.13
C GLU A 97 1.65 26.69 13.52
N ALA A 98 1.48 27.52 14.55
CA ALA A 98 0.17 28.01 14.93
C ALA A 98 -0.31 29.11 13.95
N LYS A 99 -1.23 28.77 13.03
CA LYS A 99 -2.22 29.69 12.47
C LYS A 99 -3.54 28.96 12.17
N PRO A 100 -4.72 29.56 12.42
CA PRO A 100 -5.96 28.80 12.54
C PRO A 100 -6.72 28.64 11.23
N ARG A 101 -7.29 27.44 11.11
CA ARG A 101 -8.52 27.04 10.39
C ARG A 101 -8.52 27.12 8.86
N THR A 102 -8.86 25.99 8.24
CA THR A 102 -10.25 25.72 7.84
C THR A 102 -10.43 24.25 7.45
N ALA A 103 -11.60 23.74 7.80
CA ALA A 103 -12.00 22.34 7.74
C ALA A 103 -12.07 21.80 6.30
N PHE A 104 -10.96 21.24 5.81
CA PHE A 104 -10.94 20.52 4.53
C PHE A 104 -11.02 18.98 4.71
N MET A 105 -10.84 18.46 5.94
CA MET A 105 -10.98 17.02 6.22
C MET A 105 -12.43 16.51 6.05
N GLY A 106 -13.43 17.38 6.21
CA GLY A 106 -14.83 17.06 5.92
C GLY A 106 -15.13 16.95 4.41
N ALA A 107 -14.35 17.63 3.56
CA ALA A 107 -14.58 17.64 2.11
C ALA A 107 -14.04 16.39 1.40
N LEU A 108 -13.02 15.70 1.95
CA LEU A 108 -12.52 14.46 1.36
C LEU A 108 -13.35 13.24 1.78
N PHE A 109 -13.78 13.18 3.04
CA PHE A 109 -14.74 12.17 3.53
C PHE A 109 -16.12 12.39 2.90
N GLY A 110 -16.55 13.64 2.74
CA GLY A 110 -17.78 14.02 2.07
C GLY A 110 -17.72 13.87 0.55
N GLY A 111 -16.60 14.16 -0.12
CA GLY A 111 -16.50 14.11 -1.58
C GLY A 111 -16.54 12.69 -2.16
N VAL A 112 -16.01 11.70 -1.42
CA VAL A 112 -16.11 10.28 -1.81
C VAL A 112 -17.51 9.72 -1.49
N MET A 113 -18.14 10.18 -0.39
CA MET A 113 -19.50 9.80 -0.02
C MET A 113 -20.60 10.53 -0.84
N LEU A 114 -20.32 11.71 -1.38
CA LEU A 114 -21.25 12.49 -2.21
C LEU A 114 -21.11 12.17 -3.71
N ALA A 115 -19.97 11.62 -4.15
CA ALA A 115 -19.86 10.97 -5.45
C ALA A 115 -20.52 9.57 -5.47
N ALA A 116 -20.74 8.98 -4.30
CA ALA A 116 -21.58 7.81 -4.11
C ALA A 116 -23.03 8.27 -3.90
N GLY A 117 -23.73 8.52 -5.02
CA GLY A 117 -25.16 8.80 -5.02
C GLY A 117 -25.91 7.80 -4.15
N VAL A 118 -26.37 8.27 -3.01
CA VAL A 118 -27.52 7.73 -2.31
C VAL A 118 -28.71 8.03 -3.23
N ASP A 119 -29.48 6.98 -3.52
CA ASP A 119 -30.74 6.96 -4.28
C ASP A 119 -30.61 6.79 -5.81
N GLU A 120 -30.63 5.53 -6.27
CA GLU A 120 -31.47 4.98 -7.36
C GLU A 120 -31.08 3.50 -7.66
N PRO A 121 -32.03 2.59 -7.98
CA PRO A 121 -31.78 1.16 -8.09
C PRO A 121 -31.37 0.79 -9.53
N GLY A 122 -30.06 0.78 -9.80
CA GLY A 122 -29.55 0.31 -11.09
C GLY A 122 -28.06 0.51 -11.27
N TYR A 123 -27.30 -0.57 -11.00
CA TYR A 123 -25.88 -0.79 -11.35
C TYR A 123 -24.84 0.02 -10.57
N SER A 124 -24.25 -0.63 -9.55
CA SER A 124 -23.23 -0.07 -8.66
C SER A 124 -21.84 -0.65 -8.93
N PHE A 125 -20.84 0.24 -8.98
CA PHE A 125 -19.44 0.06 -9.36
C PHE A 125 -18.61 -0.52 -8.19
N LEU A 126 -18.39 -1.82 -7.98
CA LEU A 126 -18.57 -3.01 -8.80
C LEU A 126 -18.52 -4.20 -7.83
N MET A 127 -19.70 -4.77 -7.58
CA MET A 127 -20.02 -6.07 -6.94
C MET A 127 -19.46 -6.35 -5.55
N GLY A 128 -20.32 -6.16 -4.55
CA GLY A 128 -20.18 -6.83 -3.28
C GLY A 128 -21.48 -7.25 -2.61
N LYS A 129 -21.74 -8.56 -2.52
CA LYS A 129 -22.85 -9.12 -1.72
C LYS A 129 -22.36 -9.65 -0.36
N SER A 130 -21.06 -9.65 -0.14
CA SER A 130 -20.41 -10.25 1.03
C SER A 130 -19.63 -9.21 1.84
N TRP A 131 -19.33 -9.53 3.11
CA TRP A 131 -18.52 -8.66 3.98
C TRP A 131 -17.09 -8.43 3.43
N PHE A 132 -16.61 -9.35 2.59
CA PHE A 132 -15.31 -9.32 1.93
C PHE A 132 -15.19 -8.17 0.94
N ASP A 133 -16.22 -7.98 0.11
CA ASP A 133 -16.24 -6.92 -0.89
C ASP A 133 -16.26 -5.53 -0.24
N ALA A 134 -16.95 -5.42 0.91
CA ALA A 134 -16.95 -4.21 1.72
C ALA A 134 -15.56 -3.91 2.30
N VAL A 135 -14.82 -4.93 2.77
CA VAL A 135 -13.44 -4.78 3.27
C VAL A 135 -12.51 -4.26 2.18
N LEU A 136 -12.59 -4.81 0.96
CA LEU A 136 -11.80 -4.37 -0.18
C LEU A 136 -12.11 -2.93 -0.59
N GLN A 137 -13.40 -2.57 -0.65
CA GLN A 137 -13.83 -1.23 -1.02
C GLN A 137 -13.40 -0.19 0.01
N VAL A 138 -13.60 -0.47 1.30
CA VAL A 138 -13.15 0.41 2.39
C VAL A 138 -11.64 0.53 2.39
N SER A 139 -10.91 -0.58 2.23
CA SER A 139 -9.44 -0.59 2.18
C SER A 139 -8.92 0.32 1.05
N SER A 140 -9.54 0.24 -0.13
CA SER A 140 -9.20 1.08 -1.29
C SER A 140 -9.40 2.57 -1.01
N VAL A 141 -10.56 2.96 -0.44
CA VAL A 141 -10.84 4.36 -0.08
C VAL A 141 -9.86 4.88 0.96
N VAL A 142 -9.57 4.07 1.99
CA VAL A 142 -8.62 4.41 3.05
C VAL A 142 -7.21 4.58 2.47
N TYR A 143 -6.78 3.66 1.61
CA TYR A 143 -5.47 3.71 0.97
C TYR A 143 -5.31 4.92 0.04
N LEU A 144 -6.32 5.22 -0.79
CA LEU A 144 -6.32 6.42 -1.63
C LEU A 144 -6.27 7.70 -0.79
N THR A 145 -7.01 7.75 0.31
CA THR A 145 -6.96 8.88 1.26
C THR A 145 -5.55 9.03 1.84
N PHE A 146 -4.93 7.92 2.23
CA PHE A 146 -3.53 7.88 2.66
C PHE A 146 -2.61 8.47 1.58
N LEU A 147 -2.70 8.01 0.33
CA LEU A 147 -1.85 8.48 -0.78
C LEU A 147 -1.97 9.98 -1.04
N VAL A 148 -3.19 10.52 -1.03
CA VAL A 148 -3.44 11.96 -1.21
C VAL A 148 -2.83 12.76 -0.06
N LEU A 149 -2.98 12.31 1.18
CA LEU A 149 -2.38 12.99 2.33
C LEU A 149 -0.86 12.83 2.39
N LEU A 150 -0.31 11.73 1.87
CA LEU A 150 1.13 11.52 1.75
C LEU A 150 1.75 12.56 0.80
N LEU A 151 1.07 12.95 -0.28
CA LEU A 151 1.50 14.08 -1.12
C LEU A 151 1.54 15.39 -0.33
N ARG A 152 0.59 15.62 0.58
CA ARG A 152 0.57 16.81 1.45
C ARG A 152 1.73 16.77 2.45
N VAL A 153 2.01 15.62 3.06
CA VAL A 153 3.20 15.44 3.91
C VAL A 153 4.44 15.77 3.12
N ARG A 154 4.63 15.20 1.93
CA ARG A 154 5.82 15.46 1.11
C ARG A 154 5.99 16.92 0.73
N LYS A 155 4.91 17.65 0.48
CA LYS A 155 4.97 19.10 0.16
C LYS A 155 5.36 19.94 1.38
N LYS A 156 4.80 19.61 2.56
CA LYS A 156 5.07 20.35 3.81
C LYS A 156 6.40 19.98 4.45
N ASP A 157 6.78 18.72 4.35
CA ASP A 157 7.90 18.12 5.04
C ASP A 157 8.67 17.19 4.08
N PRO A 158 9.57 17.77 3.26
CA PRO A 158 10.41 17.03 2.32
C PRO A 158 11.40 16.07 2.99
N GLU A 159 11.69 16.27 4.28
CA GLU A 159 12.57 15.40 5.06
C GLU A 159 11.86 14.11 5.46
N ALA A 160 10.54 14.13 5.69
CA ALA A 160 9.82 12.91 6.06
C ALA A 160 9.94 11.79 5.02
N PHE A 161 9.78 12.12 3.74
CA PHE A 161 9.78 11.14 2.65
C PHE A 161 10.45 11.68 1.38
N SER A 162 11.21 10.82 0.70
CA SER A 162 11.71 11.10 -0.66
C SER A 162 10.56 11.19 -1.66
N SER A 163 10.72 11.97 -2.74
CA SER A 163 9.77 11.92 -3.86
C SER A 163 9.67 10.53 -4.48
N LEU A 164 10.78 9.78 -4.51
CA LEU A 164 10.80 8.40 -5.01
C LEU A 164 10.01 7.44 -4.10
N THR A 165 10.07 7.66 -2.78
CA THR A 165 9.28 6.86 -1.83
C THR A 165 7.78 7.07 -2.02
N VAL A 166 7.36 8.34 -2.16
CA VAL A 166 5.96 8.68 -2.42
C VAL A 166 5.51 8.15 -3.79
N ALA A 167 6.35 8.28 -4.82
CA ALA A 167 6.08 7.72 -6.14
C ALA A 167 5.91 6.21 -6.09
N GLY A 168 6.71 5.49 -5.29
CA GLY A 168 6.56 4.05 -5.09
C GLY A 168 5.20 3.67 -4.50
N PHE A 169 4.77 4.35 -3.41
CA PHE A 169 3.42 4.14 -2.86
C PHE A 169 2.30 4.39 -3.89
N TRP A 170 2.44 5.41 -4.74
CA TRP A 170 1.49 5.65 -5.84
C TRP A 170 1.59 4.59 -6.95
N PHE A 171 2.78 4.06 -7.22
CA PHE A 171 3.00 3.01 -8.22
C PHE A 171 2.29 1.71 -7.89
N VAL A 172 1.96 1.46 -6.62
CA VAL A 172 1.06 0.35 -6.22
C VAL A 172 -0.28 0.41 -6.96
N LEU A 173 -0.82 1.60 -7.27
CA LEU A 173 -2.06 1.71 -8.06
C LEU A 173 -1.88 1.22 -9.50
N VAL A 174 -0.69 1.38 -10.08
CA VAL A 174 -0.35 0.82 -11.40
C VAL A 174 -0.34 -0.70 -11.32
N PHE A 175 0.32 -1.25 -10.29
CA PHE A 175 0.29 -2.68 -10.01
C PHE A 175 -1.16 -3.19 -9.90
N ILE A 176 -2.00 -2.61 -9.03
CA ILE A 176 -3.40 -3.02 -8.85
C ILE A 176 -4.17 -2.98 -10.17
N SER A 177 -4.04 -1.89 -10.92
CA SER A 177 -4.75 -1.71 -12.20
C SER A 177 -4.37 -2.79 -13.22
N VAL A 178 -3.06 -3.05 -13.35
CA VAL A 178 -2.55 -4.09 -14.26
C VAL A 178 -2.94 -5.48 -13.79
N THR A 179 -2.89 -5.75 -12.49
CA THR A 179 -3.29 -7.04 -11.91
C THR A 179 -4.76 -7.35 -12.18
N VAL A 180 -5.65 -6.36 -12.06
CA VAL A 180 -7.08 -6.52 -12.39
C VAL A 180 -7.27 -6.88 -13.87
N VAL A 181 -6.54 -6.22 -14.77
CA VAL A 181 -6.57 -6.55 -16.21
C VAL A 181 -6.03 -7.96 -16.48
N CYS A 182 -4.89 -8.30 -15.88
CA CYS A 182 -4.29 -9.64 -16.01
C CYS A 182 -5.23 -10.73 -15.49
N MET A 183 -5.90 -10.48 -14.36
CA MET A 183 -6.90 -11.38 -13.79
C MET A 183 -8.11 -11.54 -14.72
N TYR A 184 -8.63 -10.44 -15.28
CA TYR A 184 -9.72 -10.48 -16.25
C TYR A 184 -9.36 -11.33 -17.47
N VAL A 185 -8.17 -11.12 -18.04
CA VAL A 185 -7.67 -11.91 -19.18
C VAL A 185 -7.52 -13.38 -18.80
N ALA A 186 -6.91 -13.69 -17.65
CA ALA A 186 -6.71 -15.06 -17.20
C ALA A 186 -8.05 -15.81 -17.07
N ILE A 187 -9.05 -15.20 -16.42
CA ILE A 187 -10.32 -15.85 -16.11
C ILE A 187 -11.26 -15.86 -17.32
N HIS A 188 -11.50 -14.71 -17.94
CA HIS A 188 -12.57 -14.57 -18.93
C HIS A 188 -12.11 -14.81 -20.38
N VAL A 189 -10.83 -14.61 -20.67
CA VAL A 189 -10.30 -14.81 -22.03
C VAL A 189 -9.63 -16.16 -22.17
N LEU A 190 -8.80 -16.55 -21.19
CA LEU A 190 -8.01 -17.78 -21.23
C LEU A 190 -8.67 -18.97 -20.51
N GLY A 191 -9.73 -18.73 -19.71
CA GLY A 191 -10.49 -19.78 -19.04
C GLY A 191 -9.82 -20.39 -17.81
N TYR A 192 -8.81 -19.72 -17.23
CA TYR A 192 -8.20 -20.15 -15.98
C TYR A 192 -9.10 -19.89 -14.77
N GLN A 193 -8.91 -20.65 -13.69
CA GLN A 193 -9.68 -20.46 -12.45
C GLN A 193 -9.31 -19.18 -11.70
N SER A 194 -8.05 -18.74 -11.81
CA SER A 194 -7.54 -17.53 -11.19
C SER A 194 -6.26 -17.06 -11.89
N LEU A 195 -5.77 -15.87 -11.53
CA LEU A 195 -4.54 -15.31 -12.09
C LEU A 195 -3.31 -16.21 -11.86
N SER A 196 -3.21 -16.86 -10.70
CA SER A 196 -2.09 -17.74 -10.33
C SER A 196 -1.95 -18.99 -11.18
N HIS A 197 -2.98 -19.37 -11.95
CA HIS A 197 -2.90 -20.47 -12.90
C HIS A 197 -2.24 -20.08 -14.23
N ASN A 198 -2.01 -18.78 -14.46
CA ASN A 198 -1.24 -18.28 -15.60
C ASN A 198 0.08 -17.68 -15.10
N ASP A 199 1.16 -18.45 -15.25
CA ASP A 199 2.48 -18.05 -14.75
C ASP A 199 2.96 -16.71 -15.31
N PHE A 200 2.76 -16.45 -16.61
CA PHE A 200 3.25 -15.23 -17.23
C PHE A 200 2.51 -14.00 -16.70
N LEU A 201 1.18 -14.03 -16.68
CA LEU A 201 0.35 -12.91 -16.22
C LEU A 201 0.53 -12.65 -14.73
N HIS A 202 0.62 -13.71 -13.92
CA HIS A 202 0.87 -13.59 -12.49
C HIS A 202 2.26 -13.01 -12.21
N GLY A 203 3.31 -13.56 -12.81
CA GLY A 203 4.68 -13.09 -12.61
C GLY A 203 4.89 -11.65 -13.10
N PHE A 204 4.25 -11.28 -14.21
CA PHE A 204 4.25 -9.91 -14.70
C PHE A 204 3.62 -8.94 -13.70
N ALA A 205 2.42 -9.25 -13.20
CA ALA A 205 1.77 -8.46 -12.17
C ALA A 205 2.67 -8.32 -10.92
N GLU A 206 3.17 -9.42 -10.38
CA GLU A 206 4.01 -9.43 -9.18
C GLU A 206 5.32 -8.63 -9.36
N SER A 207 5.88 -8.61 -10.57
CA SER A 207 7.07 -7.80 -10.87
C SER A 207 6.83 -6.29 -10.73
N LEU A 208 5.61 -5.81 -10.98
CA LEU A 208 5.24 -4.40 -10.78
C LEU A 208 5.17 -4.06 -9.29
N LEU A 209 4.72 -5.00 -8.45
CA LEU A 209 4.75 -4.83 -7.00
C LEU A 209 6.20 -4.77 -6.49
N SER A 210 7.08 -5.63 -7.00
CA SER A 210 8.51 -5.56 -6.71
C SER A 210 9.12 -4.22 -7.13
N ALA A 211 8.81 -3.73 -8.33
CA ALA A 211 9.25 -2.41 -8.80
C ALA A 211 8.81 -1.27 -7.86
N SER A 212 7.55 -1.29 -7.39
CA SER A 212 7.05 -0.36 -6.38
C SER A 212 7.88 -0.42 -5.09
N ASN A 213 8.12 -1.62 -4.57
CA ASN A 213 8.84 -1.81 -3.30
C ASN A 213 10.29 -1.34 -3.40
N LEU A 214 10.94 -1.57 -4.53
CA LEU A 214 12.27 -1.05 -4.82
C LEU A 214 12.29 0.48 -4.88
N MET A 215 11.30 1.13 -5.51
CA MET A 215 11.18 2.60 -5.49
C MET A 215 11.08 3.12 -4.05
N ILE A 216 10.26 2.48 -3.21
CA ILE A 216 10.12 2.85 -1.80
C ILE A 216 11.47 2.72 -1.08
N ALA A 217 12.11 1.56 -1.17
CA ALA A 217 13.38 1.26 -0.50
C ALA A 217 14.53 2.18 -0.95
N LEU A 218 14.69 2.38 -2.27
CA LEU A 218 15.72 3.27 -2.84
C LEU A 218 15.46 4.74 -2.46
N GLY A 219 14.19 5.16 -2.41
CA GLY A 219 13.83 6.49 -1.96
C GLY A 219 14.24 6.74 -0.51
N ILE A 220 14.01 5.76 0.37
CA ILE A 220 14.43 5.81 1.78
C ILE A 220 15.96 5.80 1.88
N HIS A 221 16.64 4.94 1.11
CA HIS A 221 18.10 4.87 1.09
C HIS A 221 18.72 6.24 0.78
N LYS A 222 18.20 6.92 -0.24
CA LYS A 222 18.66 8.25 -0.66
C LYS A 222 18.54 9.26 0.48
N GLN A 223 17.42 9.28 1.19
CA GLN A 223 17.21 10.18 2.34
C GLN A 223 18.14 9.84 3.51
N HIS A 224 18.32 8.56 3.80
CA HIS A 224 19.26 8.12 4.82
C HIS A 224 20.69 8.58 4.52
N LYS A 225 21.14 8.44 3.27
CA LYS A 225 22.47 8.90 2.84
C LYS A 225 22.63 10.41 2.92
N LEU A 226 21.57 11.16 2.62
CA LEU A 226 21.58 12.62 2.75
C LEU A 226 21.72 13.05 4.21
N ALA A 227 20.93 12.47 5.11
CA ALA A 227 21.01 12.73 6.54
C ALA A 227 22.37 12.36 7.14
N GLU A 228 22.96 11.22 6.74
CA GLU A 228 24.32 10.84 7.16
C GLU A 228 25.37 11.88 6.77
N ARG A 229 25.25 12.48 5.58
CA ARG A 229 26.19 13.51 5.10
C ARG A 229 26.03 14.80 5.89
N GLN A 230 24.80 15.21 6.18
CA GLN A 230 24.51 16.41 6.97
C GLN A 230 25.01 16.30 8.41
N LEU A 231 24.94 15.11 9.02
CA LEU A 231 25.43 14.87 10.38
C LEU A 231 26.97 14.82 10.49
N ARG A 232 27.67 14.64 9.35
CA ARG A 232 29.14 14.58 9.30
C ARG A 232 29.79 15.90 8.90
N ALA A 233 29.01 16.84 8.37
CA ALA A 233 29.44 18.18 8.00
C ALA A 233 29.36 19.11 9.21
#